data_AF-A0A0S9LPP8-F1
#
_entry.id   AF-A0A0S9LPP8-F1
#
_cell.length_a   1.000
_cell.length_b   1.000
_cell.length_c   1.000
_cell.angle_alpha   90.00
_cell.angle_beta   90.00
_cell.angle_gamma   90.00
#
_symmetry.space_group_name_H-M   'P 1'
#
loop_
_entity.id
_entity.type
_entity.pdbx_description
1 polymer ?
#
loop_
_entity_poly.entity_id
_entity_poly.type
_entity_poly.pdbx_seq_one_letter_code
_entity_poly.pdbx_strand_id
1 'polypeptide(L)' 'MTLPPPTDAASARTAIAAIAAQLAACSIAGMRAPPPEPTTCCGRGCNGCVWEGYLGAVVWWCEDARALLAEAAPT' A
#
# COMPACT_ATOMS: atom_id res chain seq x y z
N MET A 1 14.06 -3.61 -4.64
CA MET A 1 13.77 -4.47 -3.47
C MET A 1 12.26 -4.58 -3.36
N THR A 2 11.67 -5.67 -3.84
CA THR A 2 10.20 -5.89 -3.78
C THR A 2 9.80 -6.12 -2.33
N LEU A 3 9.00 -5.21 -1.77
CA LEU A 3 8.40 -5.42 -0.45
C LEU A 3 7.35 -6.53 -0.57
N PRO A 4 7.34 -7.52 0.35
CA PRO A 4 6.32 -8.57 0.37
C PRO A 4 4.93 -7.95 0.56
N PRO A 5 3.86 -8.61 0.07
CA PRO A 5 2.51 -8.13 0.27
C PRO A 5 2.21 -8.01 1.78
N PRO A 6 1.61 -6.89 2.22
CA PRO A 6 1.30 -6.69 3.63
C PRO A 6 0.25 -7.69 4.13
N THR A 7 0.51 -8.26 5.31
CA THR A 7 -0.35 -9.25 5.97
C THR A 7 -0.90 -8.76 7.31
N ASP A 8 -0.46 -7.59 7.77
CA ASP A 8 -0.89 -6.94 9.00
C ASP A 8 -0.79 -5.40 8.88
N ALA A 9 -1.28 -4.69 9.89
CA ALA A 9 -1.29 -3.22 9.89
C ALA A 9 0.13 -2.62 9.83
N ALA A 10 1.12 -3.24 10.49
CA ALA A 10 2.48 -2.71 10.55
C ALA A 10 3.19 -2.82 9.19
N SER A 11 3.07 -3.96 8.52
CA SER A 11 3.57 -4.20 7.17
C SER A 11 2.84 -3.33 6.14
N ALA A 12 1.52 -3.12 6.28
CA ALA A 12 0.77 -2.20 5.41
C ALA A 12 1.28 -0.77 5.50
N ARG A 13 1.46 -0.23 6.73
CA ARG A 13 2.00 1.12 6.94
C ARG A 13 3.41 1.25 6.37
N THR A 14 4.26 0.25 6.57
CA THR A 14 5.64 0.23 6.05
C THR A 14 5.64 0.25 4.53
N ALA A 15 4.79 -0.56 3.88
CA ALA A 15 4.68 -0.60 2.43
C ALA A 15 4.18 0.72 1.84
N ILE A 16 3.13 1.31 2.43
CA ILE A 16 2.58 2.60 2.01
C ILE A 16 3.64 3.70 2.13
N ALA A 17 4.32 3.80 3.28
CA ALA A 17 5.31 4.83 3.52
C ALA A 17 6.50 4.73 2.53
N ALA A 18 6.98 3.51 2.28
CA ALA A 18 8.09 3.29 1.36
C ALA A 18 7.74 3.67 -0.08
N ILE A 19 6.58 3.25 -0.58
CA ILE A 19 6.13 3.54 -1.94
C ILE A 19 5.77 5.02 -2.10
N ALA A 20 5.09 5.62 -1.12
CA ALA A 20 4.77 7.05 -1.15
C ALA A 20 6.05 7.91 -1.22
N ALA A 21 7.10 7.54 -0.49
CA ALA A 21 8.39 8.21 -0.58
C ALA A 21 9.03 8.08 -1.97
N GLN A 22 8.90 6.92 -2.62
CA GLN A 22 9.40 6.71 -3.99
C GLN A 22 8.62 7.55 -5.02
N LEU A 23 7.29 7.55 -4.94
CA LEU A 23 6.44 8.38 -5.81
C LEU A 23 6.80 9.86 -5.69
N ALA A 24 7.01 10.34 -4.46
CA ALA A 24 7.44 11.71 -4.20
C ALA A 24 8.84 12.00 -4.76
N ALA A 25 9.80 11.08 -4.59
CA ALA A 25 11.16 11.23 -5.12
C ALA A 25 11.19 11.30 -6.66
N CYS A 26 10.30 10.55 -7.32
CA CYS A 26 10.13 10.58 -8.77
C CYS A 26 9.20 11.71 -9.27
N SER A 27 8.68 12.55 -8.37
CA SER A 27 7.70 13.62 -8.70
C SER A 27 6.46 13.12 -9.47
N ILE A 28 6.05 11.88 -9.21
CA ILE A 28 4.88 11.27 -9.87
C ILE A 28 3.61 11.83 -9.23
N ALA A 29 2.90 12.66 -10.00
CA ALA A 29 1.59 13.17 -9.64
C ALA A 29 0.47 12.32 -10.28
N GLY A 30 -0.71 12.26 -9.64
CA GLY A 30 -1.89 11.57 -10.18
C GLY A 30 -2.15 10.17 -9.63
N MET A 31 -1.24 9.62 -8.82
CA MET A 31 -1.54 8.39 -8.07
C MET A 31 -2.63 8.66 -7.01
N ARG A 32 -3.60 7.75 -6.90
CA ARG A 32 -4.66 7.82 -5.89
C ARG A 32 -4.07 7.76 -4.47
N ALA A 33 -4.73 8.42 -3.51
CA ALA A 33 -4.34 8.35 -2.11
C ALA A 33 -4.37 6.89 -1.59
N PRO A 34 -3.49 6.52 -0.64
CA PRO A 34 -3.50 5.19 -0.07
C PRO A 34 -4.82 4.91 0.67
N PRO A 35 -5.25 3.64 0.78
CA PRO A 35 -6.44 3.28 1.52
C PRO A 35 -6.39 3.79 2.97
N PRO A 36 -7.49 4.34 3.51
CA PRO A 36 -7.54 4.77 4.91
C PRO A 36 -7.50 3.56 5.84
N GLU A 37 -6.69 3.66 6.89
CA GLU A 37 -6.58 2.58 7.86
C GLU A 37 -7.86 2.43 8.68
N PRO A 38 -8.37 1.20 8.89
CA PRO A 38 -9.53 0.97 9.75
C PRO A 38 -9.26 1.40 11.20
N THR A 39 -10.17 2.17 11.79
CA THR A 39 -10.07 2.64 13.18
C THR A 39 -10.65 1.66 14.20
N THR A 40 -11.38 0.64 13.73
CA THR A 40 -12.01 -0.37 14.58
C THR A 40 -11.42 -1.75 14.28
N CYS A 41 -10.77 -2.36 15.27
CA CYS A 41 -10.41 -3.76 15.21
C CYS A 41 -11.59 -4.59 15.76
N CYS A 42 -12.06 -5.57 14.99
CA CYS A 42 -13.15 -6.45 15.41
C CYS A 42 -12.75 -7.42 16.55
N GLY A 43 -11.48 -7.43 16.97
CA GLY A 43 -10.95 -8.24 18.07
C GLY A 43 -10.91 -9.75 17.80
N ARG A 44 -11.36 -10.20 16.62
CA ARG A 44 -11.46 -11.62 16.24
C ARG A 44 -10.26 -12.16 15.46
N GLY A 45 -9.21 -11.33 15.31
CA GLY A 45 -8.11 -11.59 14.38
C GLY A 45 -8.35 -10.95 13.00
N CYS A 46 -7.37 -11.03 12.11
CA CYS A 46 -7.42 -10.36 10.80
C CYS A 46 -8.33 -11.07 9.78
N ASN A 47 -8.55 -12.39 9.94
CA ASN A 47 -9.38 -13.19 9.03
C ASN A 47 -10.86 -12.78 9.12
N GLY A 48 -11.46 -12.36 8.00
CA GLY A 48 -12.86 -11.92 7.93
C GLY A 48 -13.14 -10.58 8.61
N CYS A 49 -12.11 -9.82 8.98
CA CYS A 49 -12.22 -8.49 9.57
C CYS A 49 -12.12 -7.41 8.48
N VAL A 50 -12.53 -6.18 8.79
CA VAL A 50 -12.29 -4.99 7.93
C VAL A 50 -10.82 -4.87 7.49
N TRP A 51 -9.91 -5.42 8.29
CA TRP A 51 -8.49 -5.56 8.00
C TRP A 51 -8.18 -6.36 6.74
N GLU A 52 -8.91 -7.43 6.42
CA GLU A 52 -8.67 -8.23 5.21
C GLU A 52 -8.94 -7.40 3.94
N GLY A 53 -10.07 -6.70 3.92
CA GLY A 53 -10.41 -5.78 2.82
C GLY A 53 -9.42 -4.61 2.71
N TYR A 54 -9.00 -4.05 3.85
CA TYR A 54 -7.96 -3.02 3.88
C TYR A 54 -6.62 -3.53 3.34
N LEU A 55 -6.13 -4.67 3.82
CA LEU A 55 -4.85 -5.25 3.39
C LEU A 55 -4.89 -5.58 1.89
N GLY A 56 -5.99 -6.14 1.40
CA GLY A 56 -6.22 -6.32 -0.02
C GLY A 56 -6.13 -4.99 -0.79
N ALA A 57 -6.86 -3.97 -0.34
CA ALA A 57 -6.82 -2.65 -0.98
C ALA A 57 -5.40 -2.03 -0.98
N VAL A 58 -4.62 -2.24 0.08
CA VAL A 58 -3.22 -1.78 0.16
C VAL A 58 -2.34 -2.54 -0.83
N VAL A 59 -2.51 -3.86 -0.97
CA VAL A 59 -1.80 -4.65 -2.00
C VAL A 59 -2.06 -4.07 -3.38
N TRP A 60 -3.34 -3.89 -3.75
CA TRP A 60 -3.71 -3.32 -5.06
C TRP A 60 -3.14 -1.92 -5.26
N TRP A 61 -3.18 -1.07 -4.24
CA TRP A 61 -2.59 0.27 -4.30
C TRP A 61 -1.07 0.23 -4.51
N CYS A 62 -0.36 -0.69 -3.84
CA CYS A 62 1.08 -0.87 -4.02
C CYS A 62 1.44 -1.29 -5.44
N GLU A 63 0.67 -2.20 -6.03
CA GLU A 63 0.88 -2.67 -7.41
C GLU A 63 0.67 -1.55 -8.43
N ASP A 64 -0.43 -0.79 -8.33
CA ASP A 64 -0.69 0.38 -9.18
C ASP A 64 0.46 1.39 -9.10
N ALA A 65 0.91 1.73 -7.88
CA ALA A 65 2.00 2.69 -7.68
C ALA A 65 3.34 2.18 -8.24
N ARG A 66 3.61 0.88 -8.12
CA ARG A 66 4.81 0.26 -8.70
C ARG A 66 4.78 0.30 -10.23
N ALA A 67 3.62 0.08 -10.84
CA ALA A 67 3.46 0.20 -12.29
C ALA A 67 3.81 1.63 -12.77
N LEU A 68 3.31 2.66 -12.07
CA LEU A 68 3.65 4.05 -12.37
C LEU A 68 5.15 4.35 -12.17
N LEU A 69 5.75 3.84 -11.09
CA LEU A 69 7.19 4.00 -10.84
C LEU A 69 8.04 3.33 -11.92
N ALA A 70 7.63 2.15 -12.41
CA ALA A 70 8.31 1.44 -13.47
C ALA A 70 8.22 2.19 -14.81
N GLU A 71 7.09 2.82 -15.11
CA GLU A 71 6.92 3.66 -16.31
C GLU A 71 7.73 4.96 -16.23
N ALA A 72 7.86 5.54 -15.03
CA ALA A 72 8.64 6.76 -14.81
C ALA A 72 10.15 6.54 -14.74
N ALA A 73 10.62 5.31 -14.51
CA ALA A 73 12.03 4.99 -14.51
C ALA A 73 12.53 4.79 -15.96
N PRO A 74 13.38 5.69 -16.50
CA PRO A 74 13.99 5.45 -17.80
C PRO A 74 14.91 4.23 -17.71
N THR A 75 14.80 3.34 -18.71
CA THR A 75 15.66 2.15 -18.89
C THR A 75 17.14 2.52 -19.01
#